data_AF-A0AAU7MBJ5-F1
#
_entry.id   AF-A0AAU7MBJ5-F1
#
_cell.length_a   1.000
_cell.length_b   1.000
_cell.length_c   1.000
_cell.angle_alpha   90.00
_cell.angle_beta   90.00
_cell.angle_gamma   90.00
#
_symmetry.space_group_name_H-M   'P 1'
#
loop_
_entity.id
_entity.type
_entity.pdbx_description
1 polymer ?
#
loop_
_entity_poly.entity_id
_entity_poly.type
_entity_poly.pdbx_seq_one_letter_code
_entity_poly.pdbx_strand_id
1 'polypeptide(L)'
;MIKKRLTVVAGWSMVAIGTLHAAVFLPQPYWGQWFAGGLRSGEGGDASLAMFWALPGGFVVPLVLCGLLVARLGRRGERAPGYAGWLLGGWVAGCVTLIGPSGFLLGFVPAGLLIAEDLLARRRGTGAGVTEPPQRAVGRPAS
;
A
#
# COMPACT_ATOMS: atom_id res chain seq x y z
N MET A 1 -21.06 -7.90 8.11
CA MET A 1 -19.91 -6.95 8.08
C MET A 1 -19.83 -6.30 6.70
N ILE A 2 -19.96 -4.98 6.60
CA ILE A 2 -19.86 -4.26 5.32
C ILE A 2 -18.39 -4.16 4.93
N LYS A 3 -17.98 -4.86 3.86
CA LYS A 3 -16.61 -4.83 3.33
C LYS A 3 -16.24 -3.40 2.89
N LYS A 4 -15.03 -2.95 3.23
CA LYS A 4 -14.47 -1.70 2.71
C LYS A 4 -13.90 -1.93 1.31
N ARG A 5 -14.72 -1.74 0.28
CA ARG A 5 -14.36 -2.05 -1.11
C ARG A 5 -13.10 -1.31 -1.57
N LEU A 6 -12.88 -0.06 -1.14
CA LEU A 6 -11.70 0.73 -1.50
C LEU A 6 -10.42 0.14 -0.90
N THR A 7 -10.39 -0.19 0.39
CA THR A 7 -9.23 -0.86 1.02
C THR A 7 -8.93 -2.19 0.34
N VAL A 8 -9.96 -2.98 0.02
CA VAL A 8 -9.77 -4.28 -0.65
C VAL A 8 -9.15 -4.10 -2.03
N VAL A 9 -9.66 -3.16 -2.82
CA VAL A 9 -9.12 -2.88 -4.17
C VAL A 9 -7.69 -2.32 -4.08
N ALA A 10 -7.40 -1.46 -3.10
CA ALA A 10 -6.04 -0.95 -2.86
C ALA A 10 -5.06 -2.08 -2.53
N GLY A 11 -5.46 -3.01 -1.66
CA GLY A 11 -4.63 -4.17 -1.33
C GLY A 11 -4.35 -5.06 -2.54
N TRP A 12 -5.38 -5.35 -3.34
CA TRP A 12 -5.22 -6.16 -4.56
C TRP A 12 -4.42 -5.46 -5.65
N SER A 13 -4.52 -4.15 -5.81
CA SER A 13 -3.70 -3.42 -6.77
C SER A 13 -2.22 -3.45 -6.38
N MET A 14 -1.88 -3.34 -5.09
CA MET A 14 -0.50 -3.51 -4.60
C MET A 14 0.04 -4.91 -4.93
N VAL A 15 -0.77 -5.96 -4.70
CA VAL A 15 -0.39 -7.34 -5.04
C VAL A 15 -0.18 -7.48 -6.55
N ALA A 16 -1.09 -6.95 -7.37
CA ALA A 16 -0.99 -7.02 -8.83
C ALA A 16 0.26 -6.30 -9.35
N ILE A 17 0.56 -5.09 -8.84
CA ILE A 17 1.75 -4.31 -9.21
C ILE A 17 3.03 -5.08 -8.85
N GLY A 18 3.13 -5.60 -7.62
CA GLY A 18 4.30 -6.37 -7.20
C GLY A 18 4.49 -7.65 -8.01
N THR A 19 3.40 -8.36 -8.30
CA THR A 19 3.42 -9.59 -9.11
C THR A 19 3.84 -9.30 -10.55
N LEU A 20 3.28 -8.26 -11.17
CA LEU A 20 3.63 -7.85 -12.52
C LEU A 20 5.09 -7.42 -12.62
N HIS A 21 5.56 -6.64 -11.64
CA HIS A 21 6.96 -6.23 -11.58
C HIS A 21 7.89 -7.44 -11.48
N ALA A 22 7.62 -8.40 -10.60
CA ALA A 22 8.37 -9.65 -10.57
C ALA A 22 8.33 -10.41 -11.89
N ALA A 23 7.16 -10.53 -12.52
CA ALA A 23 6.99 -11.26 -13.77
C ALA A 23 7.81 -10.66 -14.92
N VAL A 24 7.86 -9.32 -15.03
CA VAL A 24 8.63 -8.61 -16.07
C VAL A 24 10.12 -8.91 -15.99
N PHE A 25 10.65 -9.05 -14.78
CA PHE A 25 12.08 -9.26 -14.58
C PHE A 25 12.47 -10.71 -14.28
N LEU A 26 11.49 -11.63 -14.24
CA LEU A 26 11.72 -13.06 -14.06
C LEU A 26 12.72 -13.65 -15.07
N PRO A 27 12.74 -13.28 -16.37
CA PRO A 27 13.68 -13.82 -17.34
C PRO A 27 15.05 -13.13 -17.24
N GLN A 28 15.77 -13.38 -16.15
CA GLN A 28 17.09 -12.82 -15.88
C GLN A 28 18.15 -13.94 -15.75
N PRO A 29 19.41 -13.71 -16.18
CA PRO A 29 20.40 -14.79 -16.34
C PRO A 29 21.09 -15.23 -15.03
N TYR A 30 20.94 -14.49 -13.94
CA TYR A 30 21.67 -14.65 -12.69
C TYR A 30 21.04 -15.66 -11.71
N TRP A 31 19.91 -16.31 -12.04
CA TRP A 31 19.25 -17.29 -11.14
C TRP A 31 20.19 -18.38 -10.65
N GLY A 32 20.90 -19.05 -11.57
CA GLY A 32 21.84 -20.11 -11.21
C GLY A 32 22.96 -19.60 -10.32
N GLN A 33 23.46 -18.41 -10.61
CA GLN A 33 24.52 -17.75 -9.85
C GLN A 33 24.06 -17.38 -8.42
N TRP A 34 22.83 -16.90 -8.24
CA TRP A 34 22.26 -16.61 -6.92
C TRP A 34 22.08 -17.88 -6.09
N PHE A 35 21.52 -18.94 -6.68
CA PHE A 35 21.31 -20.21 -5.97
C PHE A 35 22.61 -20.96 -5.66
N ALA A 36 23.66 -20.78 -6.47
CA ALA A 36 25.00 -21.29 -6.19
C ALA A 36 25.73 -20.53 -5.08
N GLY A 37 25.16 -19.43 -4.56
CA GLY A 37 25.76 -18.63 -3.49
C GLY A 37 26.61 -17.47 -3.98
N GLY A 38 26.56 -17.11 -5.26
CA GLY A 38 27.34 -16.03 -5.87
C GLY A 38 27.15 -14.65 -5.22
N LEU A 39 26.00 -14.41 -4.58
CA LEU A 39 25.75 -13.18 -3.80
C LEU A 39 26.50 -13.18 -2.46
N ARG A 40 26.75 -14.35 -1.88
CA ARG A 40 27.48 -14.51 -0.60
C ARG A 40 28.98 -14.59 -0.82
N SER A 41 29.42 -15.22 -1.91
CA SER A 41 30.85 -15.34 -2.27
C SER A 41 31.44 -14.04 -2.82
N GLY A 42 30.60 -13.08 -3.24
CA GLY A 42 31.04 -11.85 -3.89
C GLY A 42 31.37 -12.02 -5.38
N GLU A 43 31.12 -13.20 -5.94
CA GLU A 43 31.32 -13.49 -7.38
C GLU A 43 30.22 -12.88 -8.25
N GLY A 44 29.14 -12.38 -7.63
CA GLY A 44 28.14 -11.56 -8.30
C GLY A 44 28.61 -10.15 -8.53
N GLY A 45 29.07 -9.88 -9.75
CA GLY A 45 29.34 -8.51 -10.19
C GLY A 45 28.13 -7.58 -10.01
N ASP A 46 28.39 -6.28 -10.06
CA ASP A 46 27.44 -5.23 -9.68
C ASP A 46 26.07 -5.33 -10.39
N ALA A 47 26.05 -5.76 -11.64
CA ALA A 47 24.81 -5.94 -12.40
C ALA A 47 23.90 -7.04 -11.80
N SER A 48 24.47 -8.14 -11.33
CA SER A 48 23.75 -9.25 -10.67
C SER A 48 23.18 -8.80 -9.33
N LEU A 49 23.98 -8.04 -8.56
CA LEU A 49 23.57 -7.48 -7.27
C LEU A 49 22.45 -6.45 -7.43
N ALA A 50 22.56 -5.54 -8.40
CA ALA A 50 21.53 -4.57 -8.72
C ALA A 50 20.22 -5.26 -9.13
N MET A 51 20.31 -6.32 -9.95
CA MET A 51 19.15 -7.10 -10.38
C MET A 51 18.48 -7.83 -9.22
N PHE A 52 19.26 -8.35 -8.25
CA PHE A 52 18.72 -8.99 -7.05
C PHE A 52 17.90 -8.01 -6.20
N TRP A 53 18.39 -6.79 -5.99
CA TRP A 53 17.67 -5.75 -5.25
C TRP A 53 16.50 -5.15 -6.02
N ALA A 54 16.42 -5.35 -7.33
CA ALA A 54 15.26 -4.96 -8.13
C ALA A 54 14.11 -5.99 -8.09
N LEU A 55 14.38 -7.27 -7.73
CA LEU A 55 13.38 -8.36 -7.67
C LEU A 55 13.20 -8.99 -6.28
N PRO A 56 13.89 -10.10 -5.90
CA PRO A 56 13.50 -10.88 -4.72
C PRO A 56 13.92 -10.19 -3.42
N GLY A 57 15.09 -9.53 -3.40
CA GLY A 57 15.57 -8.82 -2.22
C GLY A 57 14.91 -7.44 -2.05
N GLY A 58 14.27 -6.94 -3.11
CA GLY A 58 13.79 -5.58 -3.19
C GLY A 58 12.38 -5.34 -2.65
N PHE A 59 11.76 -4.33 -3.24
CA PHE A 59 10.45 -3.82 -2.84
C PHE A 59 9.27 -4.76 -3.14
N VAL A 60 9.45 -5.77 -3.98
CA VAL A 60 8.35 -6.65 -4.43
C VAL A 60 7.71 -7.42 -3.27
N VAL A 61 8.53 -8.13 -2.47
CA VAL A 61 8.03 -8.96 -1.37
C VAL A 61 7.30 -8.11 -0.31
N PRO A 62 7.89 -7.00 0.19
CA PRO A 62 7.18 -6.08 1.09
C PRO A 62 5.88 -5.53 0.49
N LEU A 63 5.87 -5.16 -0.79
CA LEU A 63 4.68 -4.61 -1.45
C LEU A 63 3.54 -5.65 -1.51
N VAL A 64 3.83 -6.88 -1.90
CA VAL A 64 2.85 -7.96 -1.98
C VAL A 64 2.30 -8.27 -0.59
N LEU A 65 3.16 -8.41 0.42
CA LEU A 65 2.73 -8.68 1.80
C LEU A 65 1.87 -7.53 2.35
N CYS A 66 2.28 -6.28 2.13
CA CYS A 66 1.51 -5.11 2.52
C CYS A 66 0.14 -5.09 1.82
N GLY A 67 0.10 -5.38 0.51
CA GLY A 67 -1.15 -5.50 -0.25
C GLY A 67 -2.10 -6.57 0.31
N LEU A 68 -1.58 -7.74 0.67
CA LEU A 68 -2.36 -8.81 1.31
C LEU A 68 -2.90 -8.40 2.69
N LEU A 69 -2.10 -7.69 3.50
CA LEU A 69 -2.51 -7.17 4.79
C LEU A 69 -3.62 -6.12 4.65
N VAL A 70 -3.46 -5.18 3.73
CA VAL A 70 -4.48 -4.16 3.40
C VAL A 70 -5.76 -4.83 2.90
N ALA A 71 -5.67 -5.82 2.01
CA ALA A 71 -6.83 -6.58 1.55
C ALA A 71 -7.51 -7.37 2.67
N ARG A 72 -6.74 -7.93 3.62
CA ARG A 72 -7.28 -8.59 4.83
C ARG A 72 -8.04 -7.59 5.71
N LEU A 73 -7.49 -6.40 5.91
CA LEU A 73 -8.09 -5.33 6.70
C LEU A 73 -9.45 -4.90 6.12
N GLY A 74 -9.48 -4.62 4.81
CA GLY A 74 -10.72 -4.27 4.11
C GLY A 74 -11.80 -5.36 4.15
N ARG A 75 -11.39 -6.63 4.11
CA ARG A 75 -12.30 -7.78 4.27
C ARG A 75 -12.90 -7.87 5.68
N ARG A 76 -12.18 -7.40 6.70
CA ARG A 76 -12.66 -7.27 8.08
C ARG A 76 -13.54 -6.03 8.31
N GLY A 77 -13.75 -5.21 7.28
CA GLY A 77 -14.50 -3.95 7.41
C GLY A 77 -13.68 -2.84 8.07
N GLU A 78 -12.41 -3.10 8.36
CA GLU A 78 -11.44 -2.14 8.86
C GLU A 78 -10.81 -1.37 7.69
N ARG A 79 -10.38 -0.14 7.95
CA ARG A 79 -9.68 0.71 6.97
C ARG A 79 -8.20 0.76 7.29
N ALA A 80 -7.37 0.91 6.27
CA ALA A 80 -5.96 1.20 6.49
C ALA A 80 -5.79 2.59 7.14
N PRO A 81 -4.71 2.80 7.93
CA PRO A 81 -4.41 4.12 8.46
C PRO A 81 -4.19 5.14 7.33
N GLY A 82 -4.72 6.36 7.49
CA GLY A 82 -4.62 7.41 6.47
C GLY A 82 -3.19 7.78 6.06
N TYR A 83 -2.23 7.66 6.99
CA TYR A 83 -0.81 7.91 6.69
C TYR A 83 -0.24 6.92 5.66
N ALA A 84 -0.80 5.71 5.53
CA ALA A 84 -0.28 4.69 4.63
C ALA A 84 -0.40 5.12 3.16
N GLY A 85 -1.51 5.78 2.80
CA GLY A 85 -1.71 6.30 1.45
C GLY A 85 -0.74 7.46 1.13
N TRP A 86 -0.53 8.37 2.08
CA TRP A 86 0.39 9.51 1.89
C TRP A 86 1.87 9.08 1.84
N LEU A 87 2.29 8.16 2.72
CA LEU A 87 3.65 7.61 2.69
C LEU A 87 3.91 6.88 1.38
N LEU A 88 2.97 6.05 0.93
CA LEU A 88 3.09 5.36 -0.35
C LEU A 88 3.14 6.34 -1.53
N GLY A 89 2.26 7.34 -1.55
CA GLY A 89 2.23 8.37 -2.59
C GLY A 89 3.50 9.22 -2.62
N GLY A 90 4.02 9.62 -1.46
CA GLY A 90 5.27 10.38 -1.35
C GLY A 90 6.49 9.56 -1.79
N TRP A 91 6.55 8.29 -1.40
CA TRP A 91 7.59 7.37 -1.86
C TRP A 91 7.57 7.18 -3.38
N VAL A 92 6.39 6.89 -3.95
CA VAL A 92 6.20 6.73 -5.39
C VAL A 92 6.58 8.01 -6.15
N ALA A 93 6.19 9.18 -5.65
CA ALA A 93 6.58 10.46 -6.23
C ALA A 93 8.11 10.64 -6.22
N GLY A 94 8.77 10.31 -5.10
CA GLY A 94 10.23 10.32 -5.00
C GLY A 94 10.89 9.41 -6.03
N CYS A 95 10.41 8.17 -6.18
CA CYS A 95 10.92 7.23 -7.18
C CYS A 95 10.76 7.74 -8.62
N VAL A 96 9.58 8.29 -8.96
CA VAL A 96 9.32 8.86 -10.30
C VAL A 96 10.22 10.06 -10.57
N THR A 97 10.45 10.93 -9.59
CA THR A 97 11.34 12.10 -9.74
C THR A 97 12.79 11.69 -9.95
N LEU A 98 13.27 10.65 -9.25
CA LEU A 98 14.67 10.23 -9.31
C LEU A 98 14.99 9.33 -10.51
N ILE A 99 14.07 8.43 -10.89
CA ILE A 99 14.30 7.39 -11.90
C ILE A 99 13.61 7.74 -13.23
N GLY A 100 12.62 8.63 -13.20
CA GLY A 100 11.81 9.00 -14.35
C GLY A 100 10.50 8.19 -14.46
N PRO A 101 9.71 8.47 -15.52
CA PRO A 101 8.43 7.81 -15.74
C PRO A 101 8.62 6.31 -15.98
N SER A 102 8.04 5.50 -15.11
CA SER A 102 8.21 4.05 -15.07
C SER A 102 7.03 3.38 -14.38
N GLY A 103 7.10 2.07 -14.13
CA GLY A 103 6.08 1.31 -13.41
C GLY A 103 5.70 1.87 -12.03
N PHE A 104 6.53 2.74 -11.43
CA PHE A 104 6.21 3.47 -10.21
C PHE A 104 4.92 4.29 -10.32
N LEU A 105 4.56 4.79 -11.51
CA LEU A 105 3.30 5.53 -11.72
C LEU A 105 2.06 4.72 -11.30
N LEU A 106 2.10 3.39 -11.45
CA LEU A 106 1.01 2.52 -11.02
C LEU A 106 0.81 2.54 -9.50
N GLY A 107 1.85 2.87 -8.72
CA GLY A 107 1.79 3.02 -7.27
C GLY A 107 0.91 4.18 -6.79
N PHE A 108 0.60 5.16 -7.65
CA PHE A 108 -0.37 6.20 -7.32
C PHE A 108 -1.81 5.66 -7.21
N VAL A 109 -2.12 4.53 -7.86
CA VAL A 109 -3.45 3.91 -7.79
C VAL A 109 -3.78 3.45 -6.36
N PRO A 110 -3.00 2.55 -5.71
CA PRO A 110 -3.26 2.18 -4.32
C PRO A 110 -3.14 3.38 -3.37
N ALA A 111 -2.18 4.29 -3.57
CA ALA A 111 -2.06 5.48 -2.73
C ALA A 111 -3.33 6.33 -2.75
N GLY A 112 -3.86 6.63 -3.94
CA GLY A 112 -5.10 7.39 -4.12
C GLY A 112 -6.32 6.70 -3.52
N LEU A 113 -6.44 5.38 -3.65
CA LEU A 113 -7.53 4.61 -3.05
C LEU A 113 -7.52 4.67 -1.52
N LEU A 114 -6.33 4.54 -0.90
CA LEU A 114 -6.15 4.62 0.54
C LEU A 114 -6.47 6.03 1.08
N ILE A 115 -5.99 7.07 0.39
CA ILE A 115 -6.28 8.48 0.72
C ILE A 115 -7.78 8.75 0.59
N ALA A 116 -8.39 8.34 -0.53
CA ALA A 116 -9.81 8.56 -0.79
C ALA A 116 -10.68 7.93 0.29
N GLU A 117 -10.34 6.72 0.75
CA GLU A 117 -11.08 6.07 1.83
C GLU A 117 -10.95 6.81 3.16
N ASP A 118 -9.75 7.28 3.52
CA ASP A 118 -9.56 8.04 4.76
C ASP A 118 -10.35 9.35 4.73
N LEU A 119 -10.29 10.09 3.61
CA LEU A 119 -11.05 11.33 3.41
C LEU A 119 -12.57 11.09 3.47
N LEU A 120 -13.06 10.03 2.83
CA LEU A 120 -14.49 9.70 2.82
C LEU A 120 -14.98 9.31 4.22
N ALA A 121 -14.14 8.63 5.01
CA ALA A 121 -14.45 8.28 6.39
C ALA A 121 -14.47 9.50 7.31
N ARG A 122 -13.53 10.45 7.14
CA ARG A 122 -13.51 11.72 7.90
C ARG A 122 -14.79 12.53 7.65
N ARG A 123 -15.20 12.67 6.38
CA ARG A 123 -16.44 13.39 6.01
C ARG A 123 -17.69 12.80 6.67
N ARG A 124 -17.78 11.47 6.78
CA ARG A 124 -18.90 10.78 7.44
C ARG A 124 -18.91 11.00 8.96
N GLY A 125 -17.74 11.07 9.59
CA GLY A 125 -17.61 11.38 11.02
C GLY A 125 -18.04 12.80 11.37
N THR A 126 -17.68 13.78 10.53
CA THR A 126 -18.06 15.19 10.73
C THR A 126 -19.56 15.42 10.56
N GLY A 127 -20.20 14.76 9.59
CA GLY A 127 -21.65 14.89 9.37
C GLY A 127 -22.52 14.31 10.50
N ALA A 128 -22.04 13.29 11.21
CA ALA A 128 -22.76 12.67 12.32
C ALA A 128 -22.78 13.54 13.60
N GLY A 129 -21.78 14.41 13.78
CA GLY A 129 -21.71 15.32 14.93
C GLY A 129 -22.60 16.56 14.83
N VAL A 130 -23.15 16.86 13.65
CA VAL A 130 -24.02 18.04 13.42
C VAL A 130 -25.48 17.75 13.74
N THR A 131 -25.87 16.47 13.84
CA THR A 131 -27.26 16.03 14.05
C THR A 131 -27.62 15.69 15.49
N GLU A 132 -26.75 15.96 16.48
CA GLU A 132 -27.14 15.82 17.89
C GLU A 132 -27.83 17.12 18.35
N PRO A 133 -29.17 17.15 18.51
CA PRO A 133 -29.84 18.34 19.02
C PRO A 133 -29.39 18.59 20.46
N PRO A 134 -29.32 19.86 20.91
CA PRO A 134 -28.94 20.17 22.28
C PRO A 134 -29.88 19.43 23.22
N GLN A 135 -29.33 18.56 24.07
CA GLN A 135 -30.06 18.00 25.20
C GLN A 135 -30.62 19.17 26.00
N ARG A 136 -31.91 19.48 25.82
CA ARG A 136 -32.64 20.36 26.73
C ARG A 136 -32.50 19.74 28.11
N ALA A 137 -31.80 20.46 28.98
CA ALA A 137 -31.85 20.25 30.42
C ALA A 137 -33.31 20.26 30.84
N VAL A 138 -33.92 19.08 30.90
CA VAL A 138 -35.22 18.87 31.53
C VAL A 138 -34.99 19.14 33.00
N GLY A 139 -35.49 20.28 33.45
CA GLY A 139 -35.44 20.71 34.83
C GLY A 139 -35.95 19.60 35.74
N ARG A 140 -35.17 19.29 36.77
CA ARG A 140 -35.66 18.54 37.93
C ARG A 140 -36.75 19.41 38.59
N PRO A 141 -37.99 18.94 38.75
CA PRO A 141 -38.89 19.59 39.68
C PRO A 141 -38.34 19.41 41.09
N ALA A 142 -38.35 20.50 41.84
CA ALA A 142 -38.10 20.48 43.27
C ALA A 142 -39.26 19.78 43.97
N SER A 143 -38.94 18.76 44.77
CA SER A 143 -39.78 18.24 45.85
C SER A 143 -38.85 17.63 46.89
#